data_AF-A0A429WC61-F1
#
_entry.id   AF-A0A429WC61-F1
#
_cell.length_a   1.000
_cell.length_b   1.000
_cell.length_c   1.000
_cell.angle_alpha   90.00
_cell.angle_beta   90.00
_cell.angle_gamma   90.00
#
_symmetry.space_group_name_H-M   'P 1'
#
loop_
_entity.id
_entity.type
_entity.pdbx_description
1 polymer ?
#
loop_
_entity_poly.entity_id
_entity_poly.type
_entity_poly.pdbx_seq_one_letter_code
_entity_poly.pdbx_strand_id
1 'polypeptide(L)'
;MTKPPLWLPAAEALELMQVRPQTLYASVSRGRIRAKPDAADPRRSLYHRDDVQRIAARTRGRRSSEAVASEAIQWGEPVLASAVSTVAEGRLWYRGQDACLLAEHATLEDVAGLLWESAPPRFACTDSLSVNSTEQATPLQAGLLALAARAAVDPPSRGRSRAVLQAEAAEAIGTLADALLGPASSAALPLHARLAAAWRRPKAADALRRALVLMADHELNASTFAARVTASTGASMAACLLTGLSTLTGPLHGGAAAAVQALVRSAAASGSEAAVREWLAHDRPLAAFGHPLYPQGDARSAALLAGIELPPVFAELRAAGERLLGEAVNIDFALVAMAAVHKLPADAPFTIFALARTVGWAAHVLEQQATGQLIRPRARYTGPGFTR
;
A
#
# COMPACT_ATOMS: atom_id res chain seq x y z
N MET A 1 5.66 31.01 0.80
CA MET A 1 4.17 31.02 0.89
C MET A 1 3.77 29.85 1.75
N THR A 2 3.12 30.10 2.88
CA THR A 2 2.60 29.08 3.79
C THR A 2 1.52 28.26 3.06
N LYS A 3 1.63 26.93 3.13
CA LYS A 3 0.68 26.01 2.50
C LYS A 3 -0.71 26.19 3.17
N PRO A 4 -1.81 26.21 2.40
CA PRO A 4 -3.15 26.38 2.97
C PRO A 4 -3.49 25.31 4.01
N PRO A 5 -4.38 25.56 4.98
CA PRO A 5 -4.83 24.55 5.94
C PRO A 5 -5.48 23.35 5.24
N LEU A 6 -5.42 22.16 5.87
CA LEU A 6 -5.97 20.91 5.30
C LEU A 6 -7.46 21.01 4.95
N TRP A 7 -8.20 21.82 5.70
CA TRP A 7 -9.61 22.09 5.53
C TRP A 7 -9.81 23.56 5.21
N LEU A 8 -10.36 23.84 4.03
CA LEU A 8 -10.52 25.17 3.47
C LEU A 8 -11.94 25.70 3.69
N PRO A 9 -12.12 26.98 4.03
CA PRO A 9 -13.41 27.65 3.91
C PRO A 9 -13.91 27.65 2.46
N ALA A 10 -15.22 27.79 2.27
CA ALA A 10 -15.84 27.83 0.94
C ALA A 10 -15.21 28.89 0.01
N ALA A 11 -14.88 30.07 0.55
CA ALA A 11 -14.29 31.16 -0.23
C ALA A 11 -12.92 30.76 -0.81
N GLU A 12 -12.03 30.20 0.00
CA GLU A 12 -10.70 29.75 -0.43
C GLU A 12 -10.79 28.56 -1.41
N ALA A 13 -11.72 27.63 -1.18
CA ALA A 13 -11.94 26.51 -2.10
C ALA A 13 -12.41 26.99 -3.48
N LEU A 14 -13.32 27.97 -3.53
CA LEU A 14 -13.80 28.57 -4.77
C LEU A 14 -12.71 29.37 -5.49
N GLU A 15 -11.88 30.09 -4.75
CA GLU A 15 -10.75 30.84 -5.29
C GLU A 15 -9.72 29.90 -5.94
N LEU A 16 -9.38 28.79 -5.26
CA LEU A 16 -8.46 27.78 -5.79
C LEU A 16 -9.00 27.11 -7.05
N MET A 17 -10.28 26.73 -7.05
CA MET A 17 -10.92 26.05 -8.18
C MET A 17 -11.28 26.99 -9.33
N GLN A 18 -11.42 28.29 -9.06
CA GLN A 18 -11.95 29.29 -10.02
C GLN A 18 -13.32 28.88 -10.59
N VAL A 19 -14.20 28.32 -9.75
CA VAL A 19 -15.55 27.88 -10.14
C VAL A 19 -16.63 28.58 -9.33
N ARG A 20 -17.89 28.43 -9.75
CA ARG A 20 -19.05 28.93 -9.00
C ARG A 20 -19.40 28.01 -7.82
N PRO A 21 -20.06 28.51 -6.77
CA PRO A 21 -20.50 27.71 -5.61
C PRO A 21 -21.25 26.43 -5.99
N GLN A 22 -22.11 26.49 -7.02
CA GLN A 22 -22.88 25.33 -7.47
C GLN A 22 -21.98 24.17 -7.92
N THR A 23 -20.83 24.45 -8.53
CA THR A 23 -19.87 23.44 -8.98
C THR A 23 -19.12 22.80 -7.81
N LEU A 24 -18.78 23.60 -6.79
CA LEU A 24 -18.20 23.09 -5.56
C LEU A 24 -19.18 22.15 -4.86
N TYR A 25 -20.43 22.59 -4.66
CA TYR A 25 -21.47 21.77 -4.02
C TYR A 25 -21.81 20.51 -4.81
N ALA A 26 -21.89 20.59 -6.15
CA ALA A 26 -22.09 19.42 -6.98
C ALA A 26 -20.92 18.42 -6.89
N SER A 27 -19.69 18.91 -6.75
CA SER A 27 -18.51 18.04 -6.58
C SER A 27 -18.52 17.35 -5.22
N VAL A 28 -18.98 18.03 -4.16
CA VAL A 28 -19.21 17.43 -2.84
C VAL A 28 -20.31 16.38 -2.88
N SER A 29 -21.47 16.72 -3.46
CA SER A 29 -22.61 15.80 -3.61
C SER A 29 -22.25 14.53 -4.39
N ARG A 30 -21.34 14.63 -5.36
CA ARG A 30 -20.81 13.50 -6.13
C ARG A 30 -19.65 12.76 -5.45
N GLY A 31 -19.32 13.09 -4.20
CA GLY A 31 -18.24 12.48 -3.44
C GLY A 31 -16.83 12.77 -3.96
N ARG A 32 -16.66 13.78 -4.82
CA ARG A 32 -15.35 14.15 -5.40
C ARG A 32 -14.55 15.10 -4.51
N ILE A 33 -15.23 15.84 -3.64
CA ILE A 33 -14.63 16.70 -2.61
C ILE A 33 -15.23 16.29 -1.27
N ARG A 34 -14.38 15.93 -0.32
CA ARG A 34 -14.81 15.70 1.06
C ARG A 34 -15.10 17.04 1.74
N ALA A 35 -16.19 17.07 2.50
CA ALA A 35 -16.64 18.24 3.24
C ALA A 35 -17.00 17.86 4.68
N LYS A 36 -16.77 18.77 5.63
CA LYS A 36 -17.19 18.61 7.04
C LYS A 36 -17.74 19.90 7.61
N PRO A 37 -18.58 19.86 8.66
CA PRO A 37 -19.04 21.06 9.35
C PRO A 37 -17.86 21.82 9.98
N ASP A 38 -17.93 23.16 9.97
CA ASP A 38 -16.99 23.99 10.71
C ASP A 38 -17.29 23.88 12.22
N ALA A 39 -16.26 23.66 13.02
CA ALA A 39 -16.38 23.55 14.47
C ALA A 39 -16.78 24.88 15.14
N ALA A 40 -16.48 26.02 14.50
CA ALA A 40 -16.86 27.35 15.00
C ALA A 40 -18.27 27.77 14.59
N ASP A 41 -18.79 27.26 13.48
CA ASP A 41 -20.14 27.53 12.98
C ASP A 41 -20.68 26.32 12.20
N PRO A 42 -21.54 25.49 12.81
CA PRO A 42 -22.09 24.29 12.17
C PRO A 42 -22.89 24.55 10.88
N ARG A 43 -23.28 25.81 10.59
CA ARG A 43 -23.93 26.19 9.33
C ARG A 43 -22.95 26.35 8.17
N ARG A 44 -21.65 26.39 8.46
CA ARG A 44 -20.57 26.48 7.47
C ARG A 44 -19.95 25.12 7.26
N SER A 45 -19.53 24.86 6.03
CA SER A 45 -18.78 23.65 5.67
C SER A 45 -17.36 24.00 5.25
N LEU A 46 -16.41 23.16 5.65
CA LEU A 46 -15.02 23.18 5.23
C LEU A 46 -14.79 22.08 4.18
N TYR A 47 -13.86 22.30 3.26
CA TYR A 47 -13.60 21.43 2.11
C TYR A 47 -12.15 20.92 2.13
N HIS A 48 -11.95 19.65 1.81
CA HIS A 48 -10.62 19.03 1.86
C HIS A 48 -9.68 19.64 0.80
N ARG A 49 -8.58 20.25 1.24
CA ARG A 49 -7.63 21.00 0.41
C ARG A 49 -7.14 20.21 -0.80
N ASP A 50 -6.72 18.97 -0.60
CA ASP A 50 -6.11 18.18 -1.67
C ASP A 50 -7.15 17.73 -2.73
N ASP A 51 -8.44 17.62 -2.35
CA ASP A 51 -9.53 17.32 -3.28
C ASP A 51 -9.86 18.54 -4.14
N VAL A 52 -9.90 19.72 -3.51
CA VAL A 52 -10.07 21.03 -4.15
C VAL A 52 -8.94 21.29 -5.15
N GLN A 53 -7.68 21.07 -4.75
CA GLN A 53 -6.51 21.24 -5.62
C GLN A 53 -6.54 20.30 -6.83
N ARG A 54 -6.91 19.04 -6.61
CA ARG A 54 -7.05 18.03 -7.67
C ARG A 54 -8.11 18.42 -8.71
N ILE A 55 -9.23 19.01 -8.31
CA ILE A 55 -10.26 19.47 -9.27
C ILE A 55 -9.89 20.81 -9.91
N ALA A 56 -9.23 21.71 -9.18
CA ALA A 56 -8.70 22.94 -9.72
C ALA A 56 -7.72 22.68 -10.89
N ALA A 57 -6.86 21.66 -10.73
CA ALA A 57 -5.93 21.22 -11.79
C ALA A 57 -6.67 20.79 -13.07
N ARG A 58 -7.80 20.06 -12.93
CA ARG A 58 -8.60 19.55 -14.06
C ARG A 58 -9.33 20.62 -14.87
N THR A 59 -9.59 21.79 -14.29
CA THR A 59 -10.48 22.81 -14.88
C THR A 59 -9.73 23.81 -15.79
N ARG A 60 -8.40 23.89 -15.69
CA ARG A 60 -7.56 24.93 -16.34
C ARG A 60 -7.20 24.71 -17.83
N GLY A 61 -7.97 23.96 -18.61
CA GLY A 61 -7.95 24.06 -20.09
C GLY A 61 -7.90 22.76 -20.89
N ARG A 62 -8.11 22.92 -22.21
CA ARG A 62 -8.20 21.88 -23.25
C ARG A 62 -7.01 20.89 -23.14
N ARG A 63 -7.33 19.62 -22.87
CA ARG A 63 -6.36 18.55 -22.54
C ARG A 63 -5.25 18.46 -23.60
N SER A 64 -4.05 18.91 -23.27
CA SER A 64 -2.85 18.46 -23.98
C SER A 64 -2.57 17.02 -23.55
N SER A 65 -2.01 16.18 -24.45
CA SER A 65 -1.59 14.81 -24.12
C SER A 65 -0.63 14.74 -22.92
N GLU A 66 -0.01 15.88 -22.58
CA GLU A 66 0.93 16.06 -21.48
C GLU A 66 0.25 16.09 -20.10
N ALA A 67 -0.88 16.81 -19.99
CA ALA A 67 -1.65 16.88 -18.74
C ALA A 67 -2.25 15.51 -18.40
N VAL A 68 -2.71 14.78 -19.43
CA VAL A 68 -3.24 13.42 -19.28
C VAL A 68 -2.17 12.45 -18.76
N ALA A 69 -0.94 12.50 -19.29
CA ALA A 69 0.14 11.62 -18.84
C ALA A 69 0.66 11.96 -17.43
N SER A 70 0.72 13.25 -17.06
CA SER A 70 1.17 13.66 -15.72
C SER A 70 0.12 13.37 -14.64
N GLU A 71 -1.17 13.55 -14.94
CA GLU A 71 -2.25 13.21 -14.01
C GLU A 71 -2.35 11.70 -13.82
N ALA A 72 -2.19 10.91 -14.88
CA ALA A 72 -2.26 9.45 -14.81
C ALA A 72 -1.21 8.81 -13.87
N ILE A 73 -0.09 9.49 -13.61
CA ILE A 73 0.96 9.04 -12.66
C ILE A 73 0.61 9.42 -11.19
N GLN A 74 -0.20 10.45 -10.97
CA GLN A 74 -0.59 10.92 -9.62
C GLN A 74 -2.08 10.65 -9.34
N TRP A 75 -2.41 9.39 -9.03
CA TRP A 75 -3.79 8.97 -8.71
C TRP A 75 -4.83 9.32 -9.81
N GLY A 76 -4.39 9.49 -11.06
CA GLY A 76 -5.23 9.83 -12.21
C GLY A 76 -5.79 8.60 -12.94
N GLU A 77 -6.14 8.76 -14.23
CA GLU A 77 -6.70 7.67 -15.04
C GLU A 77 -5.67 6.52 -15.18
N PRO A 78 -6.11 5.24 -15.17
CA PRO A 78 -5.20 4.09 -15.25
C PRO A 78 -4.26 4.18 -16.46
N VAL A 79 -2.94 4.14 -16.20
CA VAL A 79 -1.90 4.25 -17.24
C VAL A 79 -1.71 2.94 -18.01
N LEU A 80 -1.91 1.80 -17.33
CA LEU A 80 -1.72 0.47 -17.89
C LEU A 80 -2.96 -0.38 -17.61
N ALA A 81 -3.40 -1.13 -18.62
CA ALA A 81 -4.41 -2.16 -18.42
C ALA A 81 -3.88 -3.22 -17.44
N SER A 82 -4.74 -3.66 -16.54
CA SER A 82 -4.49 -4.78 -15.64
C SER A 82 -5.79 -5.52 -15.32
N ALA A 83 -5.69 -6.84 -15.21
CA ALA A 83 -6.78 -7.71 -14.78
C ALA A 83 -6.51 -8.32 -13.38
N VAL A 84 -5.47 -7.87 -12.67
CA VAL A 84 -5.06 -8.41 -11.36
C VAL A 84 -5.98 -7.91 -10.24
N SER A 85 -6.07 -6.59 -10.06
CA SER A 85 -6.92 -5.98 -9.05
C SER A 85 -7.41 -4.60 -9.47
N THR A 86 -8.45 -4.12 -8.78
CA THR A 86 -8.91 -2.72 -8.89
C THR A 86 -9.62 -2.27 -7.62
N VAL A 87 -9.59 -0.97 -7.34
CA VAL A 87 -10.49 -0.35 -6.35
C VAL A 87 -11.70 0.26 -7.05
N ALA A 88 -12.88 -0.28 -6.75
CA ALA A 88 -14.15 0.19 -7.29
C ALA A 88 -15.21 0.19 -6.20
N GLU A 89 -16.04 1.24 -6.18
CA GLU A 89 -17.16 1.38 -5.23
C GLU A 89 -16.73 1.28 -3.75
N GLY A 90 -15.54 1.80 -3.43
CA GLY A 90 -14.98 1.75 -2.07
C GLY A 90 -14.50 0.37 -1.63
N ARG A 91 -14.46 -0.61 -2.54
CA ARG A 91 -14.01 -1.99 -2.29
C ARG A 91 -12.77 -2.32 -3.12
N LEU A 92 -11.95 -3.21 -2.59
CA LEU A 92 -10.79 -3.78 -3.29
C LEU A 92 -11.20 -5.12 -3.90
N TRP A 93 -10.96 -5.26 -5.20
CA TRP A 93 -11.33 -6.43 -5.97
C TRP A 93 -10.06 -7.14 -6.47
N TYR A 94 -9.96 -8.44 -6.24
CA TYR A 94 -8.95 -9.33 -6.80
C TYR A 94 -9.60 -10.20 -7.87
N ARG A 95 -9.27 -9.95 -9.15
CA ARG A 95 -9.91 -10.64 -10.29
C ARG A 95 -11.44 -10.73 -10.19
N GLY A 96 -12.08 -9.62 -9.79
CA GLY A 96 -13.53 -9.54 -9.63
C GLY A 96 -14.09 -10.12 -8.32
N GLN A 97 -13.25 -10.62 -7.41
CA GLN A 97 -13.67 -11.09 -6.09
C GLN A 97 -13.32 -10.06 -5.02
N ASP A 98 -14.21 -9.84 -4.07
CA ASP A 98 -14.02 -8.87 -2.99
C ASP A 98 -12.93 -9.34 -2.01
N ALA A 99 -11.88 -8.54 -1.84
CA ALA A 99 -10.76 -8.84 -0.94
C ALA A 99 -11.19 -8.98 0.53
N CYS A 100 -12.23 -8.25 0.96
CA CYS A 100 -12.75 -8.35 2.33
C CYS A 100 -13.48 -9.66 2.57
N LEU A 101 -14.24 -10.15 1.58
CA LEU A 101 -14.91 -11.47 1.65
C LEU A 101 -13.89 -12.61 1.58
N LEU A 102 -12.88 -12.48 0.71
CA LEU A 102 -11.77 -13.43 0.66
C LEU A 102 -11.06 -13.52 2.02
N ALA A 103 -10.83 -12.38 2.69
CA ALA A 103 -10.16 -12.36 3.99
C ALA A 103 -10.89 -13.18 5.06
N GLU A 104 -12.20 -13.42 4.94
CA GLU A 104 -12.95 -14.22 5.92
C GLU A 104 -12.46 -15.66 5.99
N HIS A 105 -11.99 -16.25 4.88
CA HIS A 105 -11.70 -17.69 4.79
C HIS A 105 -10.41 -18.04 4.02
N ALA A 106 -10.01 -17.24 3.03
CA ALA A 106 -8.86 -17.53 2.18
C ALA A 106 -7.53 -17.35 2.92
N THR A 107 -6.51 -18.07 2.47
CA THR A 107 -5.10 -17.86 2.82
C THR A 107 -4.40 -16.95 1.80
N LEU A 108 -3.17 -16.53 2.10
CA LEU A 108 -2.38 -15.78 1.11
C LEU A 108 -2.06 -16.66 -0.11
N GLU A 109 -1.84 -17.95 0.11
CA GLU A 109 -1.64 -18.96 -0.93
C GLU A 109 -2.88 -19.10 -1.83
N ASP A 110 -4.09 -19.11 -1.27
CA ASP A 110 -5.32 -19.13 -2.07
C ASP A 110 -5.45 -17.88 -2.95
N VAL A 111 -5.14 -16.70 -2.38
CA VAL A 111 -5.13 -15.44 -3.12
C VAL A 111 -4.04 -15.42 -4.18
N ALA A 112 -2.88 -16.02 -3.93
CA ALA A 112 -1.83 -16.18 -4.94
C ALA A 112 -2.30 -17.08 -6.09
N GLY A 113 -2.96 -18.20 -5.80
CA GLY A 113 -3.59 -19.04 -6.83
C GLY A 113 -4.59 -18.25 -7.68
N LEU A 114 -5.44 -17.45 -7.04
CA LEU A 114 -6.38 -16.56 -7.73
C LEU A 114 -5.65 -15.53 -8.62
N LEU A 115 -4.75 -14.74 -8.05
CA LEU A 115 -4.10 -13.65 -8.77
C LEU A 115 -3.17 -14.16 -9.87
N TRP A 116 -2.53 -15.30 -9.69
CA TRP A 116 -1.62 -15.91 -10.65
C TRP A 116 -2.33 -16.82 -11.66
N GLU A 117 -3.64 -17.05 -11.50
CA GLU A 117 -4.43 -17.99 -12.31
C GLU A 117 -3.79 -19.38 -12.31
N SER A 118 -3.49 -19.90 -11.11
CA SER A 118 -2.89 -21.20 -10.85
C SER A 118 -3.56 -21.89 -9.67
N ALA A 119 -3.18 -23.15 -9.42
CA ALA A 119 -3.41 -23.74 -8.10
C ALA A 119 -2.69 -22.91 -7.02
N PRO A 120 -3.18 -22.90 -5.77
CA PRO A 120 -2.49 -22.25 -4.65
C PRO A 120 -1.04 -22.73 -4.52
N PRO A 121 -0.05 -21.83 -4.60
CA PRO A 121 1.36 -22.19 -4.47
C PRO A 121 1.72 -22.50 -3.01
N ARG A 122 2.89 -23.12 -2.81
CA ARG A 122 3.54 -23.17 -1.50
C ARG A 122 4.75 -22.25 -1.53
N PHE A 123 4.84 -21.33 -0.55
CA PHE A 123 5.97 -20.43 -0.42
C PHE A 123 7.13 -21.09 0.33
N ALA A 124 7.74 -22.11 -0.26
CA ALA A 124 8.86 -22.83 0.33
C ALA A 124 10.15 -22.53 -0.43
N CYS A 125 11.23 -22.25 0.28
CA CYS A 125 12.57 -22.18 -0.29
C CYS A 125 13.12 -23.60 -0.45
N THR A 126 13.54 -23.99 -1.65
CA THR A 126 14.13 -25.31 -1.93
C THR A 126 15.60 -25.39 -1.53
N ASP A 127 16.33 -24.28 -1.69
CA ASP A 127 17.72 -24.16 -1.29
C ASP A 127 17.85 -23.06 -0.24
N SER A 128 18.23 -23.43 0.98
CA SER A 128 18.65 -22.44 1.98
C SER A 128 19.93 -21.79 1.49
N LEU A 129 19.81 -20.70 0.73
CA LEU A 129 20.95 -19.83 0.47
C LEU A 129 21.45 -19.36 1.83
N SER A 130 22.56 -19.94 2.28
CA SER A 130 23.33 -19.43 3.41
C SER A 130 23.97 -18.12 2.96
N VAL A 131 23.16 -17.08 2.85
CA VAL A 131 23.68 -15.72 2.91
C VAL A 131 24.40 -15.68 4.25
N ASN A 132 25.71 -15.42 4.24
CA ASN A 132 26.49 -15.18 5.44
C ASN A 132 25.92 -13.93 6.11
N SER A 133 24.81 -14.10 6.81
CA SER A 133 24.15 -13.07 7.58
C SER A 133 25.11 -12.75 8.69
N THR A 134 25.76 -11.60 8.57
CA THR A 134 26.39 -10.94 9.72
C THR A 134 25.41 -11.02 10.89
N GLU A 135 25.86 -11.48 12.06
CA GLU A 135 25.03 -11.78 13.25
C GLU A 135 24.12 -10.62 13.73
N GLN A 136 24.18 -9.45 13.08
CA GLN A 136 23.48 -8.20 13.42
C GLN A 136 22.52 -7.69 12.34
N ALA A 137 22.27 -8.43 11.25
CA ALA A 137 21.37 -7.96 10.19
C ALA A 137 19.90 -7.90 10.65
N THR A 138 19.24 -6.78 10.40
CA THR A 138 17.78 -6.67 10.59
C THR A 138 17.03 -7.58 9.61
N PRO A 139 15.78 -8.00 9.90
CA PRO A 139 15.00 -8.85 8.99
C PRO A 139 14.91 -8.26 7.57
N LEU A 140 14.66 -6.95 7.44
CA LEU A 140 14.63 -6.28 6.13
C LEU A 140 15.96 -6.38 5.38
N GLN A 141 17.09 -6.20 6.06
CA GLN A 141 18.41 -6.36 5.44
C GLN A 141 18.61 -7.81 4.96
N ALA A 142 18.23 -8.80 5.78
CA ALA A 142 18.30 -10.21 5.38
C ALA A 142 17.43 -10.49 4.15
N GLY A 143 16.19 -9.98 4.12
CA GLY A 143 15.28 -10.14 2.98
C GLY A 143 15.80 -9.50 1.69
N LEU A 144 16.35 -8.29 1.77
CA LEU A 144 16.98 -7.61 0.62
C LEU A 144 18.19 -8.38 0.09
N LEU A 145 19.07 -8.85 0.98
CA LEU A 145 20.24 -9.65 0.60
C LEU A 145 19.84 -10.98 -0.03
N ALA A 146 18.83 -11.66 0.51
CA ALA A 146 18.35 -12.94 -0.02
C ALA A 146 17.78 -12.79 -1.44
N LEU A 147 16.94 -11.76 -1.69
CA LEU A 147 16.44 -11.49 -3.04
C LEU A 147 17.54 -10.99 -3.98
N ALA A 148 18.53 -10.24 -3.49
CA ALA A 148 19.68 -9.82 -4.29
C ALA A 148 20.56 -11.01 -4.72
N ALA A 149 20.80 -11.96 -3.81
CA ALA A 149 21.52 -13.20 -4.11
C ALA A 149 20.80 -14.00 -5.21
N ARG A 150 19.47 -14.16 -5.10
CA ARG A 150 18.66 -14.76 -6.16
C ARG A 150 18.70 -13.98 -7.46
N ALA A 151 18.51 -12.66 -7.41
CA ALA A 151 18.50 -11.82 -8.61
C ALA A 151 19.79 -11.91 -9.43
N ALA A 152 20.93 -12.23 -8.80
CA ALA A 152 22.21 -12.41 -9.45
C ALA A 152 22.36 -13.74 -10.21
N VAL A 153 21.58 -14.77 -9.87
CA VAL A 153 21.73 -16.14 -10.41
C VAL A 153 20.48 -16.68 -11.09
N ASP A 154 19.29 -16.22 -10.69
CA ASP A 154 18.02 -16.66 -11.25
C ASP A 154 17.95 -16.27 -12.75
N PRO A 155 17.42 -17.16 -13.60
CA PRO A 155 17.41 -16.93 -15.04
C PRO A 155 16.50 -15.75 -15.43
N PRO A 156 16.80 -15.05 -16.56
CA PRO A 156 15.91 -14.06 -17.14
C PRO A 156 14.52 -14.65 -17.42
N SER A 157 13.46 -13.87 -17.21
CA SER A 157 12.07 -14.33 -17.35
C SER A 157 11.60 -14.43 -18.80
N ARG A 158 12.26 -13.72 -19.73
CA ARG A 158 11.83 -13.64 -21.14
C ARG A 158 11.87 -15.02 -21.81
N GLY A 159 10.75 -15.41 -22.41
CA GLY A 159 10.62 -16.68 -23.14
C GLY A 159 10.38 -17.91 -22.25
N ARG A 160 10.30 -17.74 -20.92
CA ARG A 160 9.93 -18.83 -20.00
C ARG A 160 8.42 -19.02 -19.95
N SER A 161 7.98 -20.25 -19.71
CA SER A 161 6.55 -20.55 -19.61
C SER A 161 5.94 -19.94 -18.34
N ARG A 162 4.64 -19.66 -18.38
CA ARG A 162 3.91 -19.11 -17.22
C ARG A 162 4.04 -20.01 -15.98
N ALA A 163 3.95 -21.33 -16.15
CA ALA A 163 4.07 -22.29 -15.06
C ALA A 163 5.46 -22.23 -14.38
N VAL A 164 6.52 -22.06 -15.16
CA VAL A 164 7.88 -21.89 -14.62
C VAL A 164 8.00 -20.57 -13.85
N LEU A 165 7.49 -19.47 -14.40
CA LEU A 165 7.51 -18.18 -13.70
C LEU A 165 6.67 -18.17 -12.41
N GLN A 166 5.56 -18.90 -12.38
CA GLN A 166 4.75 -19.11 -11.17
C GLN A 166 5.53 -19.88 -10.10
N ALA A 167 6.27 -20.93 -10.48
CA ALA A 167 7.12 -21.68 -9.57
C ALA A 167 8.27 -20.81 -9.02
N GLU A 168 8.95 -20.06 -9.89
CA GLU A 168 10.01 -19.12 -9.50
C GLU A 168 9.49 -18.01 -8.56
N ALA A 169 8.25 -17.54 -8.77
CA ALA A 169 7.62 -16.60 -7.85
C ALA A 169 7.39 -17.22 -6.48
N ALA A 170 6.84 -18.44 -6.42
CA ALA A 170 6.61 -19.14 -5.17
C ALA A 170 7.91 -19.36 -4.38
N GLU A 171 8.97 -19.76 -5.08
CA GLU A 171 10.29 -20.01 -4.50
C GLU A 171 10.94 -18.73 -3.99
N ALA A 172 10.95 -17.65 -4.79
CA ALA A 172 11.52 -16.36 -4.38
C ALA A 172 10.77 -15.72 -3.20
N ILE A 173 9.44 -15.89 -3.13
CA ILE A 173 8.64 -15.48 -1.96
C ILE A 173 8.97 -16.35 -0.75
N GLY A 174 9.15 -17.67 -0.93
CA GLY A 174 9.62 -18.57 0.11
C GLY A 174 10.97 -18.15 0.68
N THR A 175 11.94 -17.84 -0.19
CA THR A 175 13.26 -17.31 0.19
C THR A 175 13.14 -16.03 1.00
N LEU A 176 12.30 -15.07 0.57
CA LEU A 176 12.07 -13.83 1.31
C LEU A 176 11.45 -14.11 2.69
N ALA A 177 10.46 -14.99 2.75
CA ALA A 177 9.80 -15.37 3.99
C ALA A 177 10.79 -15.99 4.99
N ASP A 178 11.63 -16.92 4.54
CA ASP A 178 12.64 -17.54 5.40
C ASP A 178 13.69 -16.54 5.88
N ALA A 179 14.12 -15.61 5.01
CA ALA A 179 15.05 -14.54 5.39
C ALA A 179 14.46 -13.55 6.41
N LEU A 180 13.17 -13.22 6.30
CA LEU A 180 12.47 -12.32 7.22
C LEU A 180 12.13 -13.01 8.56
N LEU A 181 11.89 -14.32 8.57
CA LEU A 181 11.45 -15.07 9.75
C LEU A 181 12.60 -15.75 10.51
N GLY A 182 13.71 -16.03 9.83
CA GLY A 182 14.82 -16.81 10.37
C GLY A 182 14.58 -18.33 10.36
N PRO A 183 15.57 -19.13 10.82
CA PRO A 183 15.68 -20.58 10.60
C PRO A 183 14.62 -21.46 11.30
N ALA A 184 13.68 -20.88 12.06
CA ALA A 184 12.69 -21.61 12.84
C ALA A 184 11.33 -21.81 12.11
N SER A 185 11.23 -21.40 10.85
CA SER A 185 9.97 -21.43 10.09
C SER A 185 9.79 -22.77 9.35
N SER A 186 8.74 -23.53 9.69
CA SER A 186 8.40 -24.76 8.94
C SER A 186 7.77 -24.42 7.60
N ALA A 187 8.49 -24.68 6.50
CA ALA A 187 8.02 -24.45 5.14
C ALA A 187 6.78 -25.31 4.75
N ALA A 188 6.38 -26.27 5.58
CA ALA A 188 5.19 -27.09 5.36
C ALA A 188 3.87 -26.37 5.74
N LEU A 189 3.95 -25.31 6.56
CA LEU A 189 2.79 -24.56 7.01
C LEU A 189 2.50 -23.38 6.06
N PRO A 190 1.22 -22.96 5.93
CA PRO A 190 0.89 -21.70 5.28
C PRO A 190 1.60 -20.51 5.94
N LEU A 191 1.84 -19.44 5.17
CA LEU A 191 2.70 -18.33 5.59
C LEU A 191 2.20 -17.62 6.87
N HIS A 192 0.89 -17.48 7.04
CA HIS A 192 0.31 -16.90 8.25
C HIS A 192 0.61 -17.74 9.51
N ALA A 193 0.58 -19.07 9.40
CA ALA A 193 0.90 -19.98 10.49
C ALA A 193 2.41 -20.00 10.78
N ARG A 194 3.25 -19.86 9.74
CA ARG A 194 4.70 -19.66 9.87
C ARG A 194 5.03 -18.39 10.65
N LEU A 195 4.41 -17.26 10.30
CA LEU A 195 4.55 -15.99 11.03
C LEU A 195 4.12 -16.12 12.50
N ALA A 196 2.95 -16.72 12.75
CA ALA A 196 2.45 -16.96 14.09
C ALA A 196 3.40 -17.84 14.93
N ALA A 197 3.98 -18.88 14.32
CA ALA A 197 4.93 -19.76 14.97
C ALA A 197 6.27 -19.06 15.26
N ALA A 198 6.85 -18.38 14.26
CA ALA A 198 8.12 -17.66 14.38
C ALA A 198 8.06 -16.59 15.49
N TRP A 199 6.94 -15.89 15.61
CA TRP A 199 6.74 -14.88 16.66
C TRP A 199 6.24 -15.45 17.99
N ARG A 200 5.99 -16.76 18.08
CA ARG A 200 5.42 -17.43 19.26
C ARG A 200 4.08 -16.80 19.67
N ARG A 201 3.22 -16.56 18.68
CA ARG A 201 1.88 -15.96 18.80
C ARG A 201 0.85 -16.79 18.03
N PRO A 202 0.56 -18.04 18.44
CA PRO A 202 -0.39 -18.91 17.72
C PRO A 202 -1.81 -18.31 17.64
N LYS A 203 -2.24 -17.56 18.66
CA LYS A 203 -3.53 -16.85 18.67
C LYS A 203 -3.63 -15.72 17.64
N ALA A 204 -2.52 -15.29 17.04
CA ALA A 204 -2.50 -14.27 15.99
C ALA A 204 -2.71 -14.87 14.58
N ALA A 205 -2.69 -16.20 14.42
CA ALA A 205 -2.67 -16.83 13.10
C ALA A 205 -3.82 -16.38 12.19
N ASP A 206 -5.04 -16.26 12.71
CA ASP A 206 -6.18 -15.80 11.92
C ASP A 206 -6.08 -14.32 11.53
N ALA A 207 -5.70 -13.45 12.47
CA ALA A 207 -5.50 -12.03 12.20
C ALA A 207 -4.38 -11.80 11.17
N LEU A 208 -3.31 -12.60 11.24
CA LEU A 208 -2.22 -12.61 10.26
C LEU A 208 -2.70 -13.08 8.89
N ARG A 209 -3.52 -14.14 8.83
CA ARG A 209 -4.12 -14.62 7.58
C ARG A 209 -4.94 -13.52 6.91
N ARG A 210 -5.85 -12.88 7.65
CA ARG A 210 -6.68 -11.77 7.19
C ARG A 210 -5.83 -10.59 6.70
N ALA A 211 -4.83 -10.18 7.48
CA ALA A 211 -3.95 -9.08 7.11
C ALA A 211 -3.18 -9.37 5.81
N LEU A 212 -2.64 -10.58 5.65
CA LEU A 212 -1.95 -10.98 4.43
C LEU A 212 -2.87 -10.92 3.20
N VAL A 213 -4.12 -11.40 3.31
CA VAL A 213 -5.11 -11.34 2.22
C VAL A 213 -5.48 -9.90 1.86
N LEU A 214 -5.81 -9.07 2.86
CA LEU A 214 -6.24 -7.68 2.64
C LEU A 214 -5.13 -6.79 2.03
N MET A 215 -3.88 -7.20 2.19
CA MET A 215 -2.72 -6.52 1.65
C MET A 215 -2.06 -7.28 0.50
N ALA A 216 -2.73 -8.29 -0.07
CA ALA A 216 -2.21 -9.18 -1.11
C ALA A 216 -2.17 -8.58 -2.52
N ASP A 217 -2.95 -7.53 -2.81
CA ASP A 217 -2.68 -6.56 -3.89
C ASP A 217 -3.29 -5.18 -3.63
N HIS A 218 -2.79 -4.14 -4.32
CA HIS A 218 -3.39 -2.80 -4.25
C HIS A 218 -3.11 -1.99 -5.52
N GLU A 219 -3.55 -2.55 -6.64
CA GLU A 219 -3.47 -1.96 -7.98
C GLU A 219 -2.03 -1.54 -8.36
N LEU A 220 -1.91 -0.61 -9.33
CA LEU A 220 -0.63 -0.13 -9.85
C LEU A 220 0.02 0.94 -8.95
N ASN A 221 0.22 0.62 -7.66
CA ASN A 221 1.00 1.47 -6.75
C ASN A 221 2.50 1.53 -7.13
N ALA A 222 3.28 2.39 -6.46
CA ALA A 222 4.67 2.66 -6.81
C ALA A 222 5.55 1.40 -6.88
N SER A 223 5.48 0.50 -5.90
CA SER A 223 6.30 -0.73 -5.91
C SER A 223 5.82 -1.73 -6.97
N THR A 224 4.52 -1.84 -7.19
CA THR A 224 3.95 -2.64 -8.28
C THR A 224 4.42 -2.12 -9.64
N PHE A 225 4.34 -0.80 -9.88
CA PHE A 225 4.78 -0.19 -11.13
C PHE A 225 6.28 -0.40 -11.36
N ALA A 226 7.11 -0.19 -10.33
CA ALA A 226 8.55 -0.44 -10.42
C ALA A 226 8.87 -1.90 -10.76
N ALA A 227 8.18 -2.87 -10.12
CA ALA A 227 8.31 -4.29 -10.45
C ALA A 227 7.92 -4.59 -11.91
N ARG A 228 6.84 -3.97 -12.43
CA ARG A 228 6.45 -4.09 -13.85
C ARG A 228 7.50 -3.48 -14.79
N VAL A 229 8.08 -2.33 -14.44
CA VAL A 229 9.17 -1.73 -15.23
C VAL A 229 10.35 -2.69 -15.33
N THR A 230 10.80 -3.26 -14.22
CA THR A 230 11.87 -4.27 -14.19
C THR A 230 11.50 -5.49 -15.03
N ALA A 231 10.29 -6.03 -14.86
CA ALA A 231 9.79 -7.16 -15.64
C ALA A 231 9.81 -6.88 -17.15
N SER A 232 9.44 -5.67 -17.59
CA SER A 232 9.40 -5.30 -19.01
C SER A 232 10.76 -5.40 -19.74
N THR A 233 11.87 -5.46 -18.98
CA THR A 233 13.23 -5.66 -19.50
C THR A 233 13.61 -7.14 -19.70
N GLY A 234 12.82 -8.06 -19.16
CA GLY A 234 13.10 -9.51 -19.15
C GLY A 234 13.90 -9.99 -17.94
N ALA A 235 14.10 -9.15 -16.91
CA ALA A 235 14.78 -9.52 -15.66
C ALA A 235 14.09 -10.70 -14.93
N SER A 236 14.83 -11.39 -14.07
CA SER A 236 14.31 -12.54 -13.31
C SER A 236 13.18 -12.16 -12.35
N MET A 237 12.37 -13.15 -11.94
CA MET A 237 11.29 -12.93 -10.98
C MET A 237 11.83 -12.35 -9.65
N ALA A 238 12.94 -12.89 -9.15
CA ALA A 238 13.59 -12.38 -7.95
C ALA A 238 14.05 -10.93 -8.09
N ALA A 239 14.60 -10.52 -9.25
CA ALA A 239 14.97 -9.12 -9.50
C ALA A 239 13.75 -8.17 -9.48
N CYS A 240 12.61 -8.64 -9.99
CA CYS A 240 11.35 -7.89 -9.95
C CYS A 240 10.84 -7.73 -8.51
N LEU A 241 10.85 -8.81 -7.71
CA LEU A 241 10.46 -8.76 -6.30
C LEU A 241 11.43 -7.91 -5.47
N LEU A 242 12.73 -7.98 -5.74
CA LEU A 242 13.74 -7.11 -5.12
C LEU A 242 13.45 -5.64 -5.40
N THR A 243 13.10 -5.29 -6.65
CA THR A 243 12.71 -3.93 -7.04
C THR A 243 11.47 -3.48 -6.27
N GLY A 244 10.46 -4.34 -6.19
CA GLY A 244 9.23 -4.08 -5.42
C GLY A 244 9.53 -3.83 -3.95
N LEU A 245 10.31 -4.71 -3.31
CA LEU A 245 10.72 -4.58 -1.91
C LEU A 245 11.53 -3.31 -1.67
N SER A 246 12.51 -3.02 -2.54
CA SER A 246 13.34 -1.82 -2.45
C SER A 246 12.48 -0.55 -2.54
N THR A 247 11.53 -0.51 -3.47
CA THR A 247 10.59 0.61 -3.62
C THR A 247 9.67 0.74 -2.40
N LEU A 248 9.26 -0.39 -1.82
CA LEU A 248 8.44 -0.42 -0.60
C LEU A 248 9.16 0.19 0.61
N THR A 249 10.50 0.11 0.69
CA THR A 249 11.25 0.73 1.80
C THR A 249 11.14 2.26 1.86
N GLY A 250 10.65 2.91 0.80
CA GLY A 250 10.47 4.36 0.76
C GLY A 250 9.49 4.86 1.84
N PRO A 251 9.79 5.99 2.51
CA PRO A 251 8.98 6.51 3.61
C PRO A 251 7.56 6.93 3.20
N LEU A 252 7.37 7.30 1.92
CA LEU A 252 6.07 7.64 1.34
C LEU A 252 5.31 6.42 0.80
N HIS A 253 5.83 5.20 1.00
CA HIS A 253 5.20 3.96 0.57
C HIS A 253 5.03 2.99 1.75
N GLY A 254 6.05 2.16 2.07
CA GLY A 254 5.99 1.22 3.20
C GLY A 254 6.29 1.84 4.57
N GLY A 255 6.61 3.14 4.61
CA GLY A 255 6.88 3.87 5.86
C GLY A 255 5.65 4.17 6.72
N ALA A 256 4.44 3.92 6.21
CA ALA A 256 3.19 4.25 6.90
C ALA A 256 3.09 3.62 8.29
N ALA A 257 3.39 2.31 8.42
CA ALA A 257 3.33 1.63 9.70
C ALA A 257 4.26 2.23 10.76
N ALA A 258 5.49 2.62 10.39
CA ALA A 258 6.41 3.28 11.31
C ALA A 258 5.91 4.66 11.74
N ALA A 259 5.28 5.41 10.83
CA ALA A 259 4.63 6.68 11.14
C ALA A 259 3.44 6.49 12.09
N VAL A 260 2.58 5.50 11.86
CA VAL A 260 1.46 5.17 12.77
C VAL A 260 1.98 4.79 14.15
N GLN A 261 3.02 3.95 14.24
CA GLN A 261 3.63 3.60 15.53
C GLN A 261 4.19 4.83 16.26
N ALA A 262 4.82 5.77 15.54
CA ALA A 262 5.30 7.01 16.12
C ALA A 262 4.16 7.89 16.65
N LEU A 263 3.04 7.97 15.91
CA LEU A 263 1.84 8.68 16.34
C LEU A 263 1.25 8.05 17.61
N VAL A 264 1.16 6.72 17.67
CA VAL A 264 0.67 6.00 18.86
C VAL A 264 1.57 6.25 20.07
N ARG A 265 2.90 6.26 19.90
CA ARG A 265 3.83 6.61 20.99
C ARG A 265 3.64 8.03 21.49
N SER A 266 3.46 9.00 20.59
CA SER A 266 3.16 10.40 20.94
C SER A 266 1.81 10.50 21.68
N ALA A 267 0.79 9.79 21.21
CA ALA A 267 -0.52 9.72 21.85
C ALA A 267 -0.45 9.13 23.27
N ALA A 268 0.32 8.06 23.47
CA ALA A 268 0.53 7.46 24.79
C ALA A 268 1.26 8.40 25.77
N ALA A 269 2.16 9.26 25.27
CA ALA A 269 2.95 10.18 26.09
C ALA A 269 2.22 11.49 26.43
N SER A 270 1.40 12.01 25.51
CA SER A 270 0.84 13.38 25.60
C SER A 270 -0.69 13.45 25.49
N GLY A 271 -1.36 12.33 25.23
CA GLY A 271 -2.78 12.25 24.92
C GLY A 271 -3.06 12.28 23.42
N SER A 272 -4.06 11.49 23.00
CA SER A 272 -4.40 11.27 21.59
C SER A 272 -4.73 12.54 20.80
N GLU A 273 -5.51 13.46 21.38
CA GLU A 273 -5.84 14.74 20.72
C GLU A 273 -4.62 15.66 20.58
N ALA A 274 -3.77 15.74 21.61
CA ALA A 274 -2.56 16.56 21.57
C ALA A 274 -1.59 16.05 20.49
N ALA A 275 -1.37 14.74 20.43
CA ALA A 275 -0.53 14.10 19.43
C ALA A 275 -0.99 14.38 17.98
N VAL A 276 -2.30 14.24 17.70
CA VAL A 276 -2.85 14.55 16.37
C VAL A 276 -2.65 16.02 16.01
N ARG A 277 -2.90 16.94 16.94
CA ARG A 277 -2.73 18.39 16.72
C ARG A 277 -1.26 18.75 16.47
N GLU A 278 -0.34 18.16 17.22
CA GLU A 278 1.10 18.37 17.04
C GLU A 278 1.55 17.92 15.65
N TRP A 279 1.11 16.75 15.18
CA TRP A 279 1.45 16.24 13.85
C TRP A 279 0.92 17.14 12.73
N LEU A 280 -0.33 17.61 12.86
CA LEU A 280 -0.94 18.55 11.93
C LEU A 280 -0.18 19.90 11.90
N ALA A 281 0.27 20.38 13.05
CA ALA A 281 1.01 21.65 13.15
C ALA A 281 2.36 21.60 12.43
N HIS A 282 2.96 20.42 12.27
CA HIS A 282 4.26 20.22 11.59
C HIS A 282 4.12 19.78 10.13
N ASP A 283 2.93 19.89 9.51
CA ASP A 283 2.61 19.43 8.14
C ASP A 283 3.06 17.97 7.88
N ARG A 284 3.05 17.13 8.93
CA ARG A 284 3.37 15.70 8.80
C ARG A 284 2.15 14.96 8.26
N PRO A 285 2.28 14.14 7.21
CA PRO A 285 1.18 13.31 6.75
C PRO A 285 0.79 12.33 7.87
N LEU A 286 -0.49 12.30 8.19
CA LEU A 286 -1.05 11.38 9.18
C LEU A 286 -1.40 10.06 8.48
N ALA A 287 -0.39 9.20 8.31
CA ALA A 287 -0.49 7.94 7.58
C ALA A 287 -1.57 6.97 8.09
N ALA A 288 -2.11 7.18 9.30
CA ALA A 288 -3.17 6.38 9.89
C ALA A 288 -4.60 6.69 9.37
N PHE A 289 -4.81 7.84 8.73
CA PHE A 289 -6.15 8.36 8.43
C PHE A 289 -6.31 8.67 6.94
N GLY A 290 -7.50 8.36 6.44
CA GLY A 290 -7.87 8.62 5.05
C GLY A 290 -7.12 7.75 4.05
N HIS A 291 -7.67 7.67 2.84
CA HIS A 291 -6.99 7.08 1.69
C HIS A 291 -7.61 7.60 0.39
N PRO A 292 -6.84 8.04 -0.62
CA PRO A 292 -7.38 8.63 -1.85
C PRO A 292 -8.36 7.74 -2.62
N LEU A 293 -8.14 6.42 -2.63
CA LEU A 293 -9.02 5.43 -3.26
C LEU A 293 -10.24 5.06 -2.41
N TYR A 294 -10.26 5.44 -1.13
CA TYR A 294 -11.35 5.13 -0.20
C TYR A 294 -11.85 6.41 0.49
N PRO A 295 -12.45 7.35 -0.26
CA PRO A 295 -12.86 8.65 0.28
C PRO A 295 -13.90 8.55 1.40
N GLN A 296 -14.63 7.43 1.47
CA GLN A 296 -15.64 7.14 2.50
C GLN A 296 -15.12 6.23 3.63
N GLY A 297 -13.82 5.94 3.64
CA GLY A 297 -13.19 5.02 4.59
C GLY A 297 -12.73 3.72 3.95
N ASP A 298 -11.58 3.22 4.39
CA ASP A 298 -10.94 2.01 3.86
C ASP A 298 -11.66 0.75 4.35
N ALA A 299 -12.38 0.07 3.46
CA ALA A 299 -13.11 -1.16 3.79
C ALA A 299 -12.22 -2.25 4.38
N ARG A 300 -10.93 -2.29 4.00
CA ARG A 300 -9.96 -3.27 4.51
C ARG A 300 -9.65 -3.01 5.99
N SER A 301 -9.62 -1.75 6.41
CA SER A 301 -9.41 -1.36 7.80
C SER A 301 -10.50 -1.94 8.70
N ALA A 302 -11.76 -1.72 8.32
CA ALA A 302 -12.90 -2.29 9.01
C ALA A 302 -12.89 -3.83 8.98
N ALA A 303 -12.59 -4.41 7.82
CA ALA A 303 -12.50 -5.86 7.64
C ALA A 303 -11.37 -6.49 8.47
N LEU A 304 -10.26 -5.81 8.74
CA LEU A 304 -9.18 -6.33 9.60
C LEU A 304 -9.51 -6.17 11.09
N LEU A 305 -10.12 -5.05 11.48
CA LEU A 305 -10.48 -4.76 12.87
C LEU A 305 -11.77 -5.45 13.33
N ALA A 306 -12.54 -6.07 12.44
CA ALA A 306 -13.76 -6.77 12.82
C ALA A 306 -13.46 -7.87 13.85
N GLY A 307 -14.11 -7.78 15.01
CA GLY A 307 -13.92 -8.68 16.15
C GLY A 307 -12.68 -8.40 17.02
N ILE A 308 -11.93 -7.33 16.75
CA ILE A 308 -10.75 -6.94 17.53
C ILE A 308 -11.13 -5.84 18.52
N GLU A 309 -10.92 -6.09 19.80
CA GLU A 309 -10.97 -5.06 20.84
C GLU A 309 -9.69 -4.21 20.79
N LEU A 310 -9.83 -2.92 20.51
CA LEU A 310 -8.69 -2.02 20.40
C LEU A 310 -8.14 -1.67 21.79
N PRO A 311 -6.81 -1.64 21.97
CA PRO A 311 -6.23 -1.08 23.19
C PRO A 311 -6.67 0.39 23.38
N PRO A 312 -6.81 0.89 24.62
CA PRO A 312 -7.37 2.22 24.89
C PRO A 312 -6.75 3.35 24.06
N VAL A 313 -5.41 3.39 23.98
CA VAL A 313 -4.69 4.39 23.18
C VAL A 313 -5.08 4.38 21.70
N PHE A 314 -5.33 3.21 21.10
CA PHE A 314 -5.78 3.12 19.71
C PHE A 314 -7.24 3.57 19.57
N ALA A 315 -8.12 3.18 20.50
CA ALA A 315 -9.51 3.60 20.47
C ALA A 315 -9.66 5.12 20.59
N GLU A 316 -8.92 5.73 21.53
CA GLU A 316 -8.86 7.18 21.72
C GLU A 316 -8.23 7.90 20.52
N LEU A 317 -7.13 7.37 19.97
CA LEU A 317 -6.48 7.94 18.80
C LEU A 317 -7.39 7.92 17.57
N ARG A 318 -8.10 6.81 17.34
CA ARG A 318 -9.12 6.72 16.29
C ARG A 318 -10.19 7.80 16.50
N ALA A 319 -10.79 7.88 17.68
CA ALA A 319 -11.85 8.85 17.97
C ALA A 319 -11.38 10.31 17.82
N ALA A 320 -10.19 10.63 18.34
CA ALA A 320 -9.62 11.96 18.23
C ALA A 320 -9.30 12.32 16.78
N GLY A 321 -8.65 11.42 16.04
CA GLY A 321 -8.29 11.62 14.65
C GLY A 321 -9.51 11.74 13.74
N GLU A 322 -10.47 10.82 13.83
CA GLU A 322 -11.69 10.87 13.01
C GLU A 322 -12.47 12.17 13.22
N ARG A 323 -12.57 12.66 14.47
CA ARG A 323 -13.20 13.94 14.77
C ARG A 323 -12.42 15.14 14.23
N LEU A 324 -11.10 15.16 14.40
CA LEU A 324 -10.26 16.31 14.01
C LEU A 324 -10.03 16.38 12.50
N LEU A 325 -9.78 15.24 11.88
CA LEU A 325 -9.54 15.14 10.44
C LEU A 325 -10.83 15.04 9.65
N GLY A 326 -11.87 14.36 10.15
CA GLY A 326 -13.04 14.02 9.33
C GLY A 326 -12.77 12.87 8.36
N GLU A 327 -11.74 12.07 8.63
CA GLU A 327 -11.32 10.91 7.83
C GLU A 327 -11.25 9.67 8.73
N ALA A 328 -11.75 8.53 8.23
CA ALA A 328 -11.68 7.26 8.93
C ALA A 328 -10.24 6.71 8.99
N VAL A 329 -9.96 5.85 9.97
CA VAL A 329 -8.70 5.10 10.03
C VAL A 329 -8.56 4.13 8.85
N ASN A 330 -7.36 4.05 8.27
CA ASN A 330 -7.07 3.20 7.11
C ASN A 330 -6.42 1.85 7.50
N ILE A 331 -6.08 1.03 6.49
CA ILE A 331 -5.49 -0.29 6.72
C ILE A 331 -4.16 -0.25 7.49
N ASP A 332 -3.37 0.81 7.38
CA ASP A 332 -2.09 0.95 8.10
C ASP A 332 -2.31 1.12 9.61
N PHE A 333 -3.33 1.91 9.99
CA PHE A 333 -3.77 1.97 11.38
C PHE A 333 -4.23 0.59 11.88
N ALA A 334 -5.08 -0.09 11.10
CA ALA A 334 -5.61 -1.40 11.47
C ALA A 334 -4.50 -2.45 11.64
N LEU A 335 -3.50 -2.44 10.77
CA LEU A 335 -2.36 -3.35 10.83
C LEU A 335 -1.53 -3.14 12.10
N VAL A 336 -1.23 -1.89 12.44
CA VAL A 336 -0.45 -1.56 13.66
C VAL A 336 -1.27 -1.86 14.93
N ALA A 337 -2.58 -1.59 14.91
CA ALA A 337 -3.47 -1.93 16.01
C ALA A 337 -3.56 -3.45 16.23
N MET A 338 -3.75 -4.22 15.16
CA MET A 338 -3.76 -5.70 15.21
C MET A 338 -2.43 -6.23 15.76
N ALA A 339 -1.29 -5.70 15.29
CA ALA A 339 0.02 -6.09 15.78
C ALA A 339 0.19 -5.80 17.29
N ALA A 340 -0.32 -4.66 17.77
CA ALA A 340 -0.30 -4.31 19.18
C ALA A 340 -1.16 -5.27 20.04
N VAL A 341 -2.38 -5.60 19.58
CA VAL A 341 -3.30 -6.54 20.26
C VAL A 341 -2.64 -7.90 20.46
N HIS A 342 -1.95 -8.41 19.44
CA HIS A 342 -1.29 -9.70 19.50
C HIS A 342 0.14 -9.64 20.06
N LYS A 343 0.63 -8.46 20.49
CA LYS A 343 1.99 -8.25 20.99
C LYS A 343 3.05 -8.83 20.03
N LEU A 344 2.89 -8.50 18.75
CA LEU A 344 3.83 -8.88 17.69
C LEU A 344 5.13 -8.05 17.80
N PRO A 345 6.23 -8.51 17.20
CA PRO A 345 7.47 -7.71 17.08
C PRO A 345 7.24 -6.33 16.44
N ALA A 346 8.12 -5.38 16.75
CA ALA A 346 7.97 -3.98 16.30
C ALA A 346 8.00 -3.83 14.77
N ASP A 347 8.75 -4.69 14.09
CA ASP A 347 8.89 -4.76 12.63
C ASP A 347 7.80 -5.61 11.94
N ALA A 348 6.94 -6.31 12.72
CA ALA A 348 5.92 -7.19 12.18
C ALA A 348 4.98 -6.50 11.17
N PRO A 349 4.47 -5.27 11.39
CA PRO A 349 3.63 -4.60 10.39
C PRO A 349 4.30 -4.49 9.02
N PHE A 350 5.58 -4.09 8.97
CA PHE A 350 6.31 -3.99 7.71
C PHE A 350 6.52 -5.37 7.09
N THR A 351 6.91 -6.38 7.89
CA THR A 351 7.11 -7.76 7.42
C THR A 351 5.84 -8.37 6.82
N ILE A 352 4.68 -8.17 7.46
CA ILE A 352 3.38 -8.65 6.94
C ILE A 352 3.07 -7.91 5.63
N PHE A 353 3.24 -6.59 5.58
CA PHE A 353 2.97 -5.81 4.38
C PHE A 353 3.87 -6.21 3.21
N ALA A 354 5.17 -6.34 3.43
CA ALA A 354 6.13 -6.75 2.43
C ALA A 354 5.84 -8.15 1.88
N LEU A 355 5.60 -9.13 2.77
CA LEU A 355 5.29 -10.51 2.36
C LEU A 355 3.97 -10.61 1.59
N ALA A 356 2.90 -10.00 2.10
CA ALA A 356 1.64 -9.90 1.38
C ALA A 356 1.85 -9.26 0.00
N ARG A 357 2.74 -8.24 -0.07
CA ARG A 357 2.98 -7.51 -1.31
C ARG A 357 3.67 -8.23 -2.43
N THR A 358 4.46 -9.23 -2.09
CA THR A 358 5.10 -10.04 -3.12
C THR A 358 4.11 -10.80 -4.01
N VAL A 359 2.94 -11.19 -3.51
CA VAL A 359 1.98 -11.98 -4.29
C VAL A 359 1.44 -11.21 -5.49
N GLY A 360 0.91 -10.01 -5.28
CA GLY A 360 0.44 -9.23 -6.43
C GLY A 360 1.57 -8.55 -7.21
N TRP A 361 2.75 -8.29 -6.63
CA TRP A 361 3.94 -7.96 -7.45
C TRP A 361 4.22 -9.07 -8.45
N ALA A 362 4.26 -10.34 -8.02
CA ALA A 362 4.43 -11.48 -8.91
C ALA A 362 3.28 -11.57 -9.94
N ALA A 363 2.02 -11.31 -9.54
CA ALA A 363 0.89 -11.30 -10.46
C ALA A 363 1.06 -10.26 -11.59
N HIS A 364 1.46 -9.04 -11.23
CA HIS A 364 1.72 -7.97 -12.18
C HIS A 364 2.98 -8.20 -13.03
N VAL A 365 3.99 -8.88 -12.49
CA VAL A 365 5.16 -9.34 -13.26
C VAL A 365 4.73 -10.39 -14.29
N LEU A 366 3.94 -11.38 -13.90
CA LEU A 366 3.39 -12.40 -14.81
C LEU A 366 2.53 -11.77 -15.90
N GLU A 367 1.68 -10.81 -15.55
CA GLU A 367 0.89 -10.02 -16.51
C GLU A 367 1.80 -9.25 -17.47
N GLN A 368 2.85 -8.59 -16.97
CA GLN A 368 3.80 -7.87 -17.80
C GLN A 368 4.55 -8.79 -18.77
N GLN A 369 5.02 -9.95 -18.31
CA GLN A 369 5.71 -10.92 -19.16
C GLN A 369 4.81 -11.44 -20.28
N ALA A 370 3.52 -11.65 -20.00
CA ALA A 370 2.55 -12.08 -21.02
C ALA A 370 2.37 -11.04 -22.14
N THR A 371 2.53 -9.74 -21.84
CA THR A 371 2.51 -8.70 -22.89
C THR A 371 3.77 -8.71 -23.76
N GLY A 372 4.92 -9.07 -23.20
CA GLY A 372 6.22 -9.03 -23.88
C GLY A 372 6.73 -7.63 -24.27
N GLN A 373 6.02 -6.56 -23.86
CA GLN A 373 6.31 -5.19 -24.25
C GLN A 373 7.21 -4.47 -23.22
N LEU A 374 8.15 -3.68 -23.72
CA LEU A 374 9.05 -2.86 -22.90
C LEU A 374 8.33 -1.59 -22.41
N ILE A 375 8.42 -1.29 -21.12
CA ILE A 375 7.96 -0.01 -20.56
C ILE A 375 9.10 1.00 -20.69
N ARG A 376 9.00 1.90 -21.68
CA ARG A 376 10.03 2.92 -21.97
C ARG A 376 9.42 4.31 -22.18
N PRO A 377 9.03 5.01 -21.10
CA PRO A 377 8.50 6.37 -21.22
C PRO A 377 9.57 7.34 -21.75
N ARG A 378 9.11 8.40 -22.43
CA ARG A 378 9.94 9.52 -22.86
C ARG A 378 9.77 10.68 -21.88
N ALA A 379 10.88 11.33 -21.54
CA ALA A 379 10.84 12.58 -20.79
C ALA A 379 10.67 13.78 -21.74
N ARG A 380 9.95 14.81 -21.28
CA ARG A 380 10.02 16.15 -21.89
C ARG A 380 11.30 16.82 -21.40
N TYR A 381 12.21 17.15 -22.31
CA TYR A 381 13.43 17.86 -21.96
C TYR A 381 13.13 19.33 -21.63
N THR A 382 13.48 19.77 -20.43
CA THR A 382 13.33 21.17 -19.95
C THR A 382 14.66 21.78 -19.54
N GLY A 383 15.78 21.23 -20.05
CA GLY A 383 17.12 21.79 -19.85
C GLY A 383 17.42 22.94 -20.82
N PRO A 384 18.66 23.45 -20.82
CA PRO A 384 19.10 24.52 -21.72
C PRO A 384 18.79 24.23 -23.19
N GLY A 385 18.46 25.27 -23.97
CA GLY A 385 18.20 25.13 -25.40
C GLY A 385 19.41 24.59 -26.17
N PHE A 386 19.16 23.95 -27.31
CA PHE A 386 20.23 23.43 -28.16
C PHE A 386 21.07 24.59 -28.73
N THR A 387 22.36 24.63 -28.42
CA THR A 387 23.33 25.41 -29.20
C THR A 387 23.49 24.72 -30.56
N ARG A 388 23.19 25.46 -31.64
CA ARG A 388 23.45 25.01 -33.01
C ARG A 388 24.83 25.45 -33.46
#